data_AF-A0A395CZB1-F1
#
_entry.id   AF-A0A395CZB1-F1
#
_cell.length_a   1.000
_cell.length_b   1.000
_cell.length_c   1.000
_cell.angle_alpha   90.00
_cell.angle_beta   90.00
_cell.angle_gamma   90.00
#
_symmetry.space_group_name_H-M   'P 1'
#
loop_
_entity.id
_entity.type
_entity.pdbx_description
1 polymer ?
#
loop_
_entity_poly.entity_id
_entity_poly.type
_entity_poly.pdbx_seq_one_letter_code
_entity_poly.pdbx_strand_id
1 'polypeptide(L)'
;MAQVIEKLPDDPNELKAMLLAERTRSERLVQIIKEMQRHRFGRRAETLPEDQMLLALEEVEQAEAGAAAEAEAGSAPERERAAGKHRTNRGALSAHLPRIETVVDVDDKACPCCKGALHRIGEDVSERLDIVPAQFRVLVTRRPKYACRACEGAVVQAPAPARLIEGGLPTEATVAHVLVSKYADHLPLYRQA
;
A
#
# COMPACT_ATOMS: atom_id res chain seq x y z
N MET A 1 56.06 -16.33 -20.25
CA MET A 1 56.67 -15.47 -19.21
C MET A 1 58.13 -15.11 -19.52
N ALA A 2 58.93 -16.01 -20.11
CA ALA A 2 60.34 -15.72 -20.46
C ALA A 2 60.53 -14.57 -21.48
N GLN A 3 59.67 -14.43 -22.48
CA GLN A 3 59.79 -13.40 -23.53
C GLN A 3 59.42 -11.97 -23.09
N VAL A 4 58.89 -11.79 -21.87
CA VAL A 4 58.52 -10.45 -21.35
C VAL A 4 59.70 -9.82 -20.61
N ILE A 5 60.55 -10.65 -20.01
CA ILE A 5 61.71 -10.22 -19.20
C ILE A 5 62.76 -9.52 -20.08
N GLU A 6 62.97 -10.02 -21.30
CA GLU A 6 63.95 -9.46 -22.27
C GLU A 6 63.57 -8.08 -22.84
N LYS A 7 62.35 -7.60 -22.59
CA LYS A 7 61.85 -6.30 -23.10
C LYS A 7 61.68 -5.24 -22.02
N LEU A 8 62.08 -5.54 -20.77
CA LEU A 8 62.01 -4.57 -19.69
C LEU A 8 63.24 -3.65 -19.73
N PRO A 9 63.07 -2.33 -19.51
CA PRO A 9 64.20 -1.42 -19.37
C PRO A 9 65.05 -1.79 -18.16
N ASP A 10 66.38 -1.71 -18.28
CA ASP A 10 67.31 -1.97 -17.17
C ASP A 10 67.44 -0.77 -16.21
N ASP A 11 66.85 0.38 -16.54
CA ASP A 11 66.86 1.56 -15.67
C ASP A 11 65.90 1.40 -14.48
N PRO A 12 66.38 1.43 -13.23
CA PRO A 12 65.54 1.25 -12.04
C PRO A 12 64.47 2.33 -11.88
N ASN A 13 64.61 3.52 -12.48
CA ASN A 13 63.60 4.57 -12.39
C ASN A 13 62.44 4.33 -13.36
N GLU A 14 62.73 3.92 -14.59
CA GLU A 14 61.69 3.51 -15.56
C GLU A 14 60.88 2.31 -15.07
N LEU A 15 61.54 1.31 -14.47
CA LEU A 15 60.86 0.15 -13.87
C LEU A 15 59.92 0.54 -12.72
N LYS A 16 60.31 1.49 -11.87
CA LYS A 16 59.44 2.02 -10.80
C LYS A 16 58.22 2.73 -11.37
N ALA A 17 58.40 3.51 -12.44
CA ALA A 17 57.29 4.20 -13.11
C ALA A 17 56.29 3.21 -13.72
N MET A 18 56.78 2.16 -14.40
CA MET A 18 55.93 1.09 -14.94
C MET A 18 55.18 0.31 -13.84
N LEU A 19 55.84 0.02 -12.71
CA LEU A 19 55.19 -0.64 -11.58
C LEU A 19 54.08 0.21 -10.95
N LEU A 20 54.27 1.52 -10.84
CA LEU A 20 53.23 2.43 -10.36
C LEU A 20 52.05 2.49 -11.34
N ALA A 21 52.33 2.55 -12.65
CA ALA A 21 51.29 2.52 -13.68
C ALA A 21 50.48 1.20 -13.66
N GLU A 22 51.14 0.06 -13.49
CA GLU A 22 50.44 -1.24 -13.39
C GLU A 22 49.68 -1.42 -12.06
N ARG A 23 50.19 -0.88 -10.95
CA ARG A 23 49.46 -0.87 -9.68
C ARG A 23 48.19 -0.01 -9.77
N THR A 24 48.29 1.21 -10.29
CA THR A 24 47.11 2.08 -10.47
C THR A 24 46.07 1.48 -11.42
N ARG A 25 46.53 0.80 -12.48
CA ARG A 25 45.65 0.05 -13.39
C ARG A 25 44.97 -1.12 -12.68
N SER A 26 45.71 -1.86 -11.86
CA SER A 26 45.18 -2.98 -11.08
C SER A 26 44.13 -2.52 -10.06
N GLU A 27 44.40 -1.43 -9.34
CA GLU A 27 43.45 -0.81 -8.40
C GLU A 27 42.16 -0.39 -9.11
N ARG A 28 42.28 0.27 -10.27
CA ARG A 28 41.11 0.66 -11.08
C ARG A 28 40.29 -0.55 -11.52
N LEU A 29 40.94 -1.62 -11.98
CA LEU A 29 40.25 -2.85 -12.39
C LEU A 29 39.53 -3.52 -11.21
N VAL A 30 40.18 -3.58 -10.04
CA VAL A 30 39.56 -4.10 -8.81
C VAL A 30 38.31 -3.29 -8.42
N GLN A 31 38.37 -1.97 -8.58
CA GLN A 31 37.24 -1.09 -8.26
C GLN A 31 36.06 -1.31 -9.21
N ILE A 32 36.32 -1.42 -10.52
CA ILE A 32 35.30 -1.75 -11.53
C ILE A 32 34.68 -3.12 -11.25
N ILE A 33 35.48 -4.13 -10.90
CA ILE A 33 34.97 -5.47 -10.56
C ILE A 33 34.07 -5.40 -9.32
N LYS A 34 34.44 -4.63 -8.29
CA LYS A 34 33.59 -4.43 -7.11
C LYS A 34 32.25 -3.78 -7.47
N GLU A 35 32.24 -2.79 -8.35
CA GLU A 35 31.00 -2.15 -8.81
C GLU A 35 30.13 -3.11 -9.63
N MET A 36 30.73 -3.89 -10.55
CA MET A 36 29.99 -4.91 -11.31
C MET A 36 29.43 -6.01 -10.41
N GLN A 37 30.20 -6.45 -9.40
CA GLN A 37 29.73 -7.41 -8.40
C GLN A 37 28.60 -6.83 -7.56
N ARG A 38 28.66 -5.57 -7.15
CA ARG A 38 27.54 -4.88 -6.47
C ARG A 38 26.32 -4.75 -7.37
N HIS A 39 26.48 -4.45 -8.65
CA HIS A 39 25.35 -4.35 -9.57
C HIS A 39 24.67 -5.71 -9.83
N ARG A 40 25.46 -6.79 -9.88
CA ARG A 40 24.95 -8.15 -10.20
C ARG A 40 24.48 -8.93 -8.99
N PHE A 41 25.19 -8.81 -7.86
CA PHE A 41 24.97 -9.58 -6.63
C PHE A 41 24.66 -8.72 -5.40
N GLY A 42 24.78 -7.39 -5.51
CA GLY A 42 24.42 -6.48 -4.42
C GLY A 42 22.91 -6.39 -4.22
N ARG A 43 22.52 -5.88 -3.06
CA ARG A 43 21.12 -5.68 -2.71
C ARG A 43 20.48 -4.68 -3.69
N ARG A 44 19.42 -5.10 -4.36
CA ARG A 44 18.62 -4.25 -5.28
C ARG A 44 17.64 -3.33 -4.56
N ALA A 45 17.48 -3.50 -3.24
CA ALA A 45 16.64 -2.69 -2.38
C ALA A 45 17.49 -2.15 -1.23
N GLU A 46 17.39 -0.85 -0.97
CA GLU A 46 17.90 -0.19 0.23
C GLU A 46 16.99 -0.54 1.42
N THR A 47 16.90 -1.82 1.76
CA THR A 47 16.29 -2.22 3.02
C THR A 47 17.29 -1.90 4.12
N LEU A 48 16.98 -0.87 4.91
CA LEU A 48 17.74 -0.52 6.10
C LEU A 48 17.77 -1.74 7.03
N PRO A 49 18.92 -2.07 7.64
CA PRO A 49 18.97 -3.09 8.69
C PRO A 49 18.02 -2.69 9.83
N GLU A 50 17.43 -3.67 10.51
CA GLU A 50 16.42 -3.44 11.56
C GLU A 50 16.92 -2.45 12.61
N ASP A 51 18.17 -2.57 13.04
CA ASP A 51 18.81 -1.65 13.99
C ASP A 51 18.78 -0.19 13.52
N GLN A 52 18.99 0.06 12.22
CA GLN A 52 18.95 1.41 11.65
C GLN A 52 17.53 1.95 11.52
N MET A 53 16.54 1.06 11.33
CA MET A 53 15.12 1.43 11.33
C MET A 53 14.63 1.74 12.74
N LEU A 54 15.09 1.01 13.75
CA LEU A 54 14.78 1.25 15.16
C LEU A 54 15.31 2.62 15.63
N LEU A 55 16.50 3.03 15.20
CA LEU A 55 17.04 4.36 15.49
C LEU A 55 16.13 5.48 14.95
N ALA A 56 15.62 5.34 13.72
CA ALA A 56 14.71 6.33 13.14
C ALA A 56 13.37 6.40 13.88
N LEU A 57 12.89 5.28 14.44
CA LEU A 57 11.68 5.26 15.27
C LEU A 57 11.93 5.90 16.65
N GLU A 58 13.08 5.64 17.26
CA GLU A 58 13.47 6.23 18.54
C GLU A 58 13.57 7.77 18.45
N GLU A 59 14.11 8.30 17.35
CA GLU A 59 14.14 9.76 17.10
C GLU A 59 12.73 10.38 17.03
N VAL A 60 11.77 9.67 16.40
CA VAL A 60 10.37 10.11 16.33
C VAL A 60 9.71 10.06 17.70
N GLU A 61 9.90 8.98 18.46
CA GLU A 61 9.37 8.85 19.82
C GLU A 61 9.91 9.92 20.77
N GLN A 62 11.20 10.25 20.66
CA GLN A 62 11.82 11.33 21.44
C GLN A 62 11.24 12.71 21.06
N ALA A 63 10.99 12.96 19.77
CA ALA A 63 10.37 14.19 19.30
C ALA A 63 8.93 14.34 19.81
N GLU A 64 8.15 13.26 19.79
CA GLU A 64 6.79 13.24 20.35
C GLU A 64 6.78 13.44 21.86
N ALA A 65 7.70 12.78 22.59
CA ALA A 65 7.85 12.94 24.03
C ALA A 65 8.28 14.37 24.40
N GLY A 66 9.19 14.98 23.64
CA GLY A 66 9.59 16.38 23.81
C GLY A 66 8.42 17.34 23.61
N ALA A 67 7.64 17.16 22.55
CA ALA A 67 6.45 17.96 22.28
C ALA A 67 5.37 17.80 23.38
N ALA A 68 5.20 16.59 23.92
CA ALA A 68 4.29 16.33 25.04
C ALA A 68 4.77 17.02 26.33
N ALA A 69 6.06 16.97 26.64
CA ALA A 69 6.64 17.63 27.80
C ALA A 69 6.53 19.17 27.70
N GLU A 70 6.75 19.76 26.53
CA GLU A 70 6.54 21.19 26.29
C GLU A 70 5.06 21.59 26.44
N ALA A 71 4.14 20.75 25.95
CA ALA A 71 2.71 20.97 26.12
C ALA A 71 2.27 20.89 27.59
N GLU A 72 2.86 19.99 28.38
CA GLU A 72 2.63 19.90 29.84
C GLU A 72 3.30 21.03 30.62
N ALA A 73 4.42 21.56 30.16
CA ALA A 73 5.13 22.68 30.80
C ALA A 73 4.47 24.04 30.55
N GLY A 74 3.63 24.16 29.52
CA GLY A 74 2.90 25.39 29.16
C GLY A 74 2.01 25.93 30.29
N SER A 75 1.51 27.15 30.14
CA SER A 75 0.56 27.76 31.08
C SER A 75 -0.78 27.01 31.10
N ALA A 76 -1.58 27.12 32.18
CA ALA A 76 -2.90 26.49 32.28
C ALA A 76 -3.81 26.68 31.02
N PRO A 77 -3.92 27.87 30.39
CA PRO A 77 -4.70 28.03 29.16
C PRO A 77 -4.06 27.37 27.91
N GLU A 78 -2.74 27.19 27.89
CA GLU A 78 -2.04 26.46 26.82
C GLU A 78 -2.23 24.94 26.95
N ARG A 79 -2.21 24.41 28.18
CA ARG A 79 -2.56 23.01 28.47
C ARG A 79 -4.01 22.70 28.08
N GLU A 80 -4.95 23.61 28.37
CA GLU A 80 -6.35 23.46 27.95
C GLU A 80 -6.52 23.53 26.42
N ARG A 81 -5.78 24.41 25.73
CA ARG A 81 -5.77 24.46 24.26
C ARG A 81 -5.18 23.20 23.64
N ALA A 82 -4.09 22.66 24.18
CA ALA A 82 -3.47 21.41 23.73
C ALA A 82 -4.39 20.20 23.96
N ALA A 83 -5.01 20.12 25.15
CA ALA A 83 -6.02 19.10 25.46
C ALA A 83 -7.26 19.22 24.56
N GLY A 84 -7.70 20.44 24.24
CA GLY A 84 -8.76 20.69 23.26
C GLY A 84 -8.39 20.26 21.83
N LYS A 85 -7.12 20.37 21.46
CA LYS A 85 -6.57 19.90 20.18
C LYS A 85 -6.56 18.37 20.07
N HIS A 86 -6.36 17.66 21.19
CA HIS A 86 -6.46 16.19 21.25
C HIS A 86 -7.91 15.68 21.30
N ARG A 87 -8.85 16.55 21.67
CA ARG A 87 -10.29 16.31 21.45
C ARG A 87 -10.66 16.73 20.03
N THR A 88 -9.89 16.28 19.04
CA THR A 88 -10.36 16.25 17.66
C THR A 88 -11.57 15.33 17.65
N ASN A 89 -12.73 15.97 17.65
CA ASN A 89 -14.01 15.37 17.33
C ASN A 89 -13.78 14.52 16.09
N ARG A 90 -13.79 13.19 16.24
CA ARG A 90 -13.93 12.28 15.10
C ARG A 90 -15.30 12.63 14.54
N GLY A 91 -15.34 13.62 13.63
CA GLY A 91 -16.57 14.24 13.19
C GLY A 91 -17.58 13.18 12.76
N ALA A 92 -18.86 13.52 12.84
CA ALA A 92 -19.92 12.59 12.46
C ALA A 92 -19.66 11.99 11.07
N LEU A 93 -19.88 10.68 10.93
CA LEU A 93 -19.76 10.02 9.64
C LEU A 93 -20.78 10.61 8.66
N SER A 94 -20.42 10.62 7.37
CA SER A 94 -21.26 11.28 6.37
C SER A 94 -22.62 10.61 6.24
N ALA A 95 -23.68 11.41 6.07
CA ALA A 95 -25.05 10.91 6.03
C ALA A 95 -25.38 10.04 4.79
N HIS A 96 -24.54 10.08 3.76
CA HIS A 96 -24.72 9.29 2.54
C HIS A 96 -24.11 7.89 2.61
N LEU A 97 -23.29 7.60 3.64
CA LEU A 97 -22.78 6.25 3.86
C LEU A 97 -23.91 5.33 4.31
N PRO A 98 -23.98 4.09 3.79
CA PRO A 98 -24.97 3.12 4.26
C PRO A 98 -24.69 2.75 5.72
N ARG A 99 -25.71 2.88 6.58
CA ARG A 99 -25.67 2.44 7.98
C ARG A 99 -26.26 1.04 8.10
N ILE A 100 -25.50 0.11 8.68
CA ILE A 100 -25.98 -1.23 9.04
C ILE A 100 -26.18 -1.24 10.55
N GLU A 101 -27.43 -1.32 10.99
CA GLU A 101 -27.79 -1.30 12.41
C GLU A 101 -27.74 -2.72 13.00
N THR A 102 -26.93 -2.90 14.05
CA THR A 102 -26.93 -4.13 14.86
C THR A 102 -27.42 -3.76 16.25
N VAL A 103 -28.59 -4.26 16.64
CA VAL A 103 -29.14 -4.05 17.99
C VAL A 103 -28.65 -5.17 18.90
N VAL A 104 -27.87 -4.79 19.92
CA VAL A 104 -27.52 -5.70 21.03
C VAL A 104 -28.57 -5.48 22.13
N ASP A 105 -29.49 -6.43 22.27
CA ASP A 105 -30.56 -6.39 23.27
C ASP A 105 -30.28 -7.38 24.42
N VAL A 106 -30.98 -7.21 25.53
CA VAL A 106 -30.91 -8.15 26.67
C VAL A 106 -31.68 -9.44 26.34
N ASP A 107 -31.14 -10.59 26.76
CA ASP A 107 -31.76 -11.90 26.54
C ASP A 107 -33.11 -12.03 27.27
N ASP A 108 -33.14 -11.65 28.55
CA ASP A 108 -34.34 -11.71 29.40
C ASP A 108 -34.95 -10.32 29.62
N LYS A 109 -36.18 -10.13 29.12
CA LYS A 109 -36.93 -8.88 29.25
C LYS A 109 -37.77 -8.79 30.55
N ALA A 110 -37.41 -9.57 31.56
CA ALA A 110 -38.06 -9.58 32.86
C ALA A 110 -37.24 -8.76 33.87
N CYS A 111 -37.90 -7.95 34.73
CA CYS A 111 -37.18 -7.24 35.78
C CYS A 111 -36.51 -8.27 36.71
N PRO A 112 -35.21 -8.16 36.97
CA PRO A 112 -34.55 -8.99 37.97
C PRO A 112 -35.17 -8.83 39.37
N CYS A 113 -35.87 -7.71 39.62
CA CYS A 113 -36.49 -7.36 40.88
C CYS A 113 -37.89 -7.98 41.10
N CYS A 114 -38.79 -7.83 40.12
CA CYS A 114 -40.23 -8.11 40.27
C CYS A 114 -40.80 -9.00 39.16
N LYS A 115 -39.94 -9.48 38.25
CA LYS A 115 -40.31 -10.27 37.06
C LYS A 115 -41.33 -9.62 36.11
N GLY A 116 -41.62 -8.32 36.30
CA GLY A 116 -42.44 -7.54 35.36
C GLY A 116 -41.72 -7.30 34.04
N ALA A 117 -42.46 -6.99 32.97
CA ALA A 117 -41.86 -6.71 31.67
C ALA A 117 -41.05 -5.41 31.67
N LEU A 118 -39.81 -5.47 31.18
CA LEU A 118 -38.96 -4.30 30.95
C LEU A 118 -39.45 -3.51 29.72
N HIS A 119 -39.36 -2.18 29.77
CA HIS A 119 -39.63 -1.29 28.64
C HIS A 119 -38.38 -0.50 28.29
N ARG A 120 -38.23 -0.12 27.02
CA ARG A 120 -37.07 0.64 26.54
C ARG A 120 -37.18 2.11 26.99
N ILE A 121 -36.13 2.62 27.63
CA ILE A 121 -36.06 4.01 28.16
C ILE A 121 -35.18 4.90 27.26
N GLY A 122 -34.13 4.35 26.69
CA GLY A 122 -33.19 5.02 25.79
C GLY A 122 -32.20 4.03 25.21
N GLU A 123 -31.34 4.50 24.32
CA GLU A 123 -30.27 3.72 23.72
C GLU A 123 -29.02 4.57 23.52
N ASP A 124 -27.86 3.95 23.74
CA ASP A 124 -26.57 4.55 23.41
C ASP A 124 -26.19 4.12 21.98
N VAL A 125 -26.06 5.11 21.08
CA VAL A 125 -25.70 4.86 19.68
C VAL A 125 -24.22 5.13 19.47
N SER A 126 -23.51 4.14 18.94
CA SER A 126 -22.12 4.30 18.51
C SER A 126 -21.99 3.97 17.02
N GLU A 127 -21.47 4.92 16.24
CA GLU A 127 -21.22 4.73 14.82
C GLU A 127 -19.76 4.31 14.58
N ARG A 128 -19.55 3.28 13.75
CA ARG A 128 -18.22 2.80 13.35
C ARG A 128 -18.22 2.61 11.84
N LEU A 129 -17.13 3.02 11.20
CA LEU A 129 -16.93 2.79 9.78
C LEU A 129 -16.45 1.35 9.57
N ASP A 130 -17.20 0.58 8.79
CA ASP A 130 -16.84 -0.78 8.37
C ASP A 130 -16.44 -0.79 6.89
N ILE A 131 -15.60 -1.76 6.49
CA ILE A 131 -15.11 -1.88 5.12
C ILE A 131 -15.58 -3.23 4.56
N VAL A 132 -16.35 -3.18 3.48
CA VAL A 132 -16.63 -4.36 2.65
C VAL A 132 -15.53 -4.47 1.58
N PRO A 133 -14.71 -5.54 1.59
CA PRO A 133 -13.68 -5.74 0.56
C PRO A 133 -14.28 -5.84 -0.85
N ALA A 134 -13.45 -5.68 -1.88
CA ALA A 134 -13.87 -5.83 -3.27
C ALA A 134 -14.49 -7.22 -3.52
N GLN A 135 -15.78 -7.27 -3.88
CA GLN A 135 -16.47 -8.49 -4.27
C GLN A 135 -16.60 -8.59 -5.78
N PHE A 136 -16.16 -9.70 -6.37
CA PHE A 136 -16.38 -9.97 -7.78
C PHE A 136 -17.83 -10.41 -8.03
N ARG A 137 -18.46 -9.80 -9.04
CA ARG A 137 -19.79 -10.19 -9.52
C ARG A 137 -19.75 -10.43 -11.03
N VAL A 138 -20.57 -11.36 -11.49
CA VAL A 138 -20.69 -11.68 -12.92
C VAL A 138 -21.80 -10.85 -13.54
N LEU A 139 -21.43 -9.98 -14.50
CA LEU A 139 -22.40 -9.21 -15.27
C LEU A 139 -22.82 -10.01 -16.51
N VAL A 140 -24.06 -10.47 -16.53
CA VAL A 140 -24.61 -11.25 -17.65
C VAL A 140 -25.42 -10.34 -18.57
N THR A 141 -24.86 -9.99 -19.73
CA THR A 141 -25.60 -9.25 -20.78
C THR A 141 -26.32 -10.23 -21.69
N ARG A 142 -27.66 -10.28 -21.64
CA ARG A 142 -28.48 -11.11 -22.54
C ARG A 142 -28.99 -10.27 -23.71
N ARG A 143 -28.73 -10.72 -24.93
CA ARG A 143 -29.21 -10.10 -26.17
C ARG A 143 -30.18 -11.05 -26.88
N PRO A 144 -31.48 -11.03 -26.56
CA PRO A 144 -32.45 -11.89 -27.23
C PRO A 144 -32.54 -11.56 -28.72
N LYS A 145 -32.74 -12.59 -29.54
CA LYS A 145 -33.03 -12.48 -30.97
C LYS A 145 -34.54 -12.61 -31.15
N TYR A 146 -35.13 -11.72 -31.93
CA TYR A 146 -36.55 -11.74 -32.24
C TYR A 146 -36.75 -12.09 -33.70
N ALA A 147 -37.73 -12.94 -33.98
CA ALA A 147 -38.12 -13.29 -35.34
C ALA A 147 -39.62 -13.06 -35.52
N CYS A 148 -40.02 -12.58 -36.70
CA CYS A 148 -41.43 -12.43 -37.03
C CYS A 148 -42.04 -13.79 -37.38
N ARG A 149 -43.09 -14.22 -36.66
CA ARG A 149 -43.79 -15.48 -36.96
C ARG A 149 -44.67 -15.44 -38.21
N ALA A 150 -45.05 -14.25 -38.68
CA ALA A 150 -45.94 -14.11 -39.83
C ALA A 150 -45.22 -14.23 -41.18
N CYS A 151 -43.96 -13.78 -41.25
CA CYS A 151 -43.17 -13.83 -42.48
C CYS A 151 -41.92 -14.71 -42.39
N GLU A 152 -41.53 -15.17 -41.20
CA GLU A 152 -40.39 -16.05 -40.88
C GLU A 152 -38.99 -15.60 -41.39
N GLY A 153 -38.90 -14.52 -42.17
CA GLY A 153 -37.67 -14.11 -42.86
C GLY A 153 -36.78 -13.12 -42.12
N ALA A 154 -37.29 -12.39 -41.12
CA ALA A 154 -36.54 -11.36 -40.43
C ALA A 154 -36.15 -11.79 -39.00
N VAL A 155 -34.85 -11.83 -38.71
CA VAL A 155 -34.30 -11.99 -37.36
C VAL A 155 -33.60 -10.69 -36.94
N VAL A 156 -34.08 -10.06 -35.87
CA VAL A 156 -33.57 -8.79 -35.37
C VAL A 156 -32.94 -8.99 -34.00
N GLN A 157 -31.76 -8.41 -33.80
CA GLN A 157 -31.05 -8.40 -32.52
C GLN A 157 -30.43 -7.02 -32.30
N ALA A 158 -30.63 -6.42 -31.13
CA ALA A 158 -29.93 -5.18 -30.77
C ALA A 158 -28.41 -5.43 -30.75
N PRO A 159 -27.55 -4.52 -31.25
CA PRO A 159 -26.09 -4.71 -31.31
C PRO A 159 -25.47 -4.93 -29.92
N ALA A 160 -24.27 -5.51 -29.89
CA ALA A 160 -23.56 -5.70 -28.62
C ALA A 160 -23.06 -4.35 -28.10
N PRO A 161 -23.20 -4.05 -26.79
CA PRO A 161 -22.52 -2.90 -26.20
C PRO A 161 -21.01 -3.02 -26.43
N ALA A 162 -20.37 -1.89 -26.72
CA ALA A 162 -18.92 -1.81 -26.80
C ALA A 162 -18.32 -2.18 -25.44
N ARG A 163 -17.16 -2.86 -25.46
CA ARG A 163 -16.38 -3.22 -24.28
C ARG A 163 -14.99 -2.65 -24.43
N LEU A 164 -14.36 -2.32 -23.31
CA LEU A 164 -12.95 -1.87 -23.32
C LEU A 164 -12.00 -2.89 -23.95
N ILE A 165 -12.21 -4.18 -23.64
CA ILE A 165 -11.47 -5.30 -24.24
C ILE A 165 -12.48 -6.20 -24.95
N GLU A 166 -12.38 -6.29 -26.27
CA GLU A 166 -13.25 -7.16 -27.07
C GLU A 166 -13.06 -8.63 -26.68
N GLY A 167 -14.16 -9.31 -26.35
CA GLY A 167 -14.14 -10.70 -25.88
C GLY A 167 -13.50 -10.92 -24.49
N GLY A 168 -13.01 -9.85 -23.84
CA GLY A 168 -12.43 -9.92 -22.51
C GLY A 168 -13.46 -10.30 -21.44
N LEU A 169 -12.98 -11.04 -20.44
CA LEU A 169 -13.70 -11.29 -19.19
C LEU A 169 -13.80 -10.05 -18.27
N PRO A 170 -12.74 -9.22 -18.10
CA PRO A 170 -12.80 -8.13 -17.14
C PRO A 170 -13.68 -6.99 -17.65
N THR A 171 -14.47 -6.44 -16.73
CA THR A 171 -15.20 -5.18 -16.96
C THR A 171 -14.30 -3.98 -16.77
N GLU A 172 -14.75 -2.80 -17.17
CA GLU A 172 -14.07 -1.52 -16.99
C GLU A 172 -13.73 -1.28 -15.51
N ALA A 173 -14.65 -1.63 -14.60
CA ALA A 173 -14.45 -1.54 -13.17
C ALA A 173 -13.34 -2.49 -12.67
N THR A 174 -13.29 -3.71 -13.21
CA THR A 174 -12.24 -4.69 -12.86
C THR A 174 -10.87 -4.21 -13.31
N VAL A 175 -10.77 -3.67 -14.53
CA VAL A 175 -9.51 -3.11 -15.06
C VAL A 175 -9.08 -1.90 -14.24
N ALA A 176 -10.01 -1.00 -13.92
CA ALA A 176 -9.72 0.17 -13.09
C ALA A 176 -9.19 -0.23 -11.71
N HIS A 177 -9.82 -1.21 -11.05
CA HIS A 177 -9.37 -1.70 -9.75
C HIS A 177 -7.92 -2.24 -9.81
N VAL A 178 -7.61 -3.10 -10.78
CA VAL A 178 -6.24 -3.65 -10.95
C VAL A 178 -5.22 -2.54 -11.21
N LEU A 179 -5.56 -1.53 -12.00
CA LEU A 179 -4.67 -0.41 -12.28
C LEU A 179 -4.40 0.45 -11.04
N VAL A 180 -5.44 0.80 -10.27
CA VAL A 180 -5.28 1.55 -9.02
C VAL A 180 -4.47 0.73 -8.01
N SER A 181 -4.83 -0.54 -7.79
CA SER A 181 -4.12 -1.42 -6.88
C SER A 181 -2.64 -1.57 -7.25
N LYS A 182 -2.30 -1.65 -8.54
CA LYS A 182 -0.92 -1.79 -8.99
C LYS A 182 -0.10 -0.49 -8.86
N TYR A 183 -0.67 0.63 -9.28
CA TYR A 183 0.10 1.87 -9.48
C TYR A 183 -0.08 2.91 -8.37
N ALA A 184 -1.24 2.96 -7.72
CA ALA A 184 -1.49 3.86 -6.60
C ALA A 184 -1.17 3.17 -5.27
N ASP A 185 -1.63 1.92 -5.09
CA ASP A 185 -1.49 1.19 -3.83
C ASP A 185 -0.23 0.31 -3.79
N HIS A 186 0.55 0.28 -4.88
CA HIS A 186 1.77 -0.51 -5.03
C HIS A 186 1.60 -2.01 -4.70
N LEU A 187 0.39 -2.55 -4.85
CA LEU A 187 0.07 -3.94 -4.59
C LEU A 187 0.55 -4.79 -5.79
N PRO A 188 1.53 -5.71 -5.62
CA PRO A 188 2.01 -6.54 -6.71
C PRO A 188 0.90 -7.45 -7.27
N LEU A 189 0.91 -7.71 -8.59
CA LEU A 189 -0.14 -8.48 -9.27
C LEU A 189 -0.38 -9.88 -8.68
N TYR A 190 0.67 -10.54 -8.17
CA TYR A 190 0.55 -11.86 -7.54
C TYR A 190 -0.20 -11.84 -6.19
N ARG A 191 -0.40 -10.66 -5.59
CA ARG A 191 -1.20 -10.44 -4.38
C ARG A 191 -2.61 -9.95 -4.65
N GLN A 192 -2.99 -9.85 -5.93
CA GLN A 192 -4.32 -9.41 -6.38
C GLN A 192 -5.20 -10.59 -6.89
N ALA A 193 -4.65 -11.81 -6.86
CA ALA A 193 -5.30 -13.03 -7.33
C ALA A 193 -6.11 -13.70 -6.21
#